data_AF-A0A0D8X768-F1
#
_entry.id   AF-A0A0D8X768-F1
#
_cell.length_a   1.000
_cell.length_b   1.000
_cell.length_c   1.000
_cell.angle_alpha   90.00
_cell.angle_beta   90.00
_cell.angle_gamma   90.00
#
_symmetry.space_group_name_H-M   'P 1'
#
loop_
_entity.id
_entity.type
_entity.pdbx_description
1 polymer ?
#
loop_
_entity_poly.entity_id
_entity_poly.type
_entity_poly.pdbx_seq_one_letter_code
_entity_poly.pdbx_strand_id
1 'polypeptide(L)'
;IAACTGAWFAVISQLCGTSSDHWSLIAVSLIVSAALDPAWKINHLYSAELFPTVVRNMARAVCNSGARLGSIAAPMVVHLRSVHYLIPYLTFTLFLSAQVITVAFFMPETKNRPLPEMLPQPETLRQEEQLIEMNSKVINA
;
A
#
# COMPACT_ATOMS: atom_id res chain seq x y z
N ILE A 1 3.23 7.86 3.32
CA ILE A 1 3.95 8.87 4.17
C ILE A 1 3.17 10.18 4.24
N ALA A 2 2.86 10.85 3.12
CA ALA A 2 2.11 12.12 3.10
C ALA A 2 0.77 12.10 3.87
N ALA A 3 -0.02 11.01 3.77
CA ALA A 3 -1.24 10.87 4.54
C ALA A 3 -0.99 10.74 6.06
N CYS A 4 0.11 10.11 6.46
CA CYS A 4 0.48 9.95 7.86
C CYS A 4 0.90 11.30 8.47
N THR A 5 1.71 12.07 7.74
CA THR A 5 2.12 13.43 8.18
C THR A 5 0.93 14.38 8.29
N GLY A 6 -0.04 14.29 7.37
CA GLY A 6 -1.29 15.04 7.46
C GLY A 6 -2.16 14.66 8.67
N ALA A 7 -2.23 13.36 9.00
CA ALA A 7 -2.98 12.87 10.16
C ALA A 7 -2.35 13.31 11.49
N TRP A 8 -1.02 13.25 11.60
CA TRP A 8 -0.29 13.77 12.76
C TRP A 8 -0.44 15.29 12.93
N PHE A 9 -0.40 16.04 11.82
CA PHE A 9 -0.67 17.48 11.85
C PHE A 9 -2.07 17.80 12.40
N ALA A 10 -3.09 17.04 11.98
CA ALA A 10 -4.45 17.20 12.49
C ALA A 10 -4.55 16.89 13.99
N VAL A 11 -3.87 15.84 14.48
CA VAL A 11 -3.85 15.51 15.92
C VAL A 11 -3.15 16.61 16.73
N ILE A 12 -2.00 17.11 16.27
CA ILE A 12 -1.25 18.18 16.95
C ILE A 12 -2.06 19.47 17.00
N SER A 13 -2.76 19.82 15.92
CA SER A 13 -3.65 20.97 15.87
C SER A 13 -4.78 20.88 16.90
N GLN A 14 -5.36 19.69 17.11
CA GLN A 14 -6.40 19.47 18.12
C GLN A 14 -5.85 19.47 19.56
N LEU A 15 -4.64 18.95 19.78
CA LEU A 15 -3.99 18.94 21.10
C LEU A 15 -3.53 20.31 21.58
N CYS A 16 -3.08 21.16 20.65
CA CYS A 16 -2.63 22.51 20.96
C CYS A 16 -3.81 23.47 21.26
N GLY A 17 -5.06 23.00 21.18
CA GLY A 17 -6.26 23.81 21.43
C GLY A 17 -6.39 25.01 20.48
N THR A 18 -5.68 25.01 19.34
CA THR A 18 -5.71 26.12 18.40
C THR A 18 -6.99 26.02 17.59
N SER A 19 -8.05 26.65 18.10
CA SER A 19 -9.37 26.70 17.46
C SER A 19 -9.41 27.63 16.24
N SER A 20 -8.28 28.15 15.75
CA SER A 20 -8.29 29.43 15.04
C SER A 20 -8.18 29.41 13.51
N ASP A 21 -7.89 28.33 12.79
CA ASP A 21 -7.88 28.40 11.31
C ASP A 21 -8.32 27.10 10.63
N HIS A 22 -9.63 26.90 10.50
CA HIS A 22 -10.21 25.80 9.69
C HIS A 22 -9.63 25.76 8.26
N TRP A 23 -9.24 26.92 7.72
CA TRP A 23 -8.58 27.07 6.43
C TRP A 23 -7.26 26.29 6.34
N SER A 24 -6.48 26.23 7.43
CA SER A 24 -5.21 25.49 7.45
C SER A 24 -5.43 23.98 7.33
N LEU A 25 -6.42 23.44 8.04
CA LEU A 25 -6.79 22.03 7.98
C LEU A 25 -7.33 21.65 6.60
N ILE A 26 -8.16 22.52 6.00
CA ILE A 26 -8.67 22.32 4.64
C ILE A 26 -7.50 22.33 3.65
N ALA A 27 -6.60 23.32 3.71
CA ALA A 27 -5.45 23.40 2.82
C ALA A 27 -4.57 22.15 2.90
N VAL A 28 -4.26 21.68 4.11
CA VAL A 28 -3.48 20.44 4.31
C VAL A 28 -4.23 19.22 3.75
N SER A 29 -5.54 19.13 3.97
CA SER A 29 -6.35 18.02 3.43
C SER A 29 -6.36 17.98 1.90
N LEU A 30 -6.38 19.14 1.25
CA LEU A 30 -6.31 19.27 -0.21
C LEU A 30 -4.94 18.85 -0.74
N ILE A 31 -3.86 19.28 -0.09
CA ILE A 31 -2.50 18.90 -0.45
C ILE A 31 -2.32 17.38 -0.32
N VAL A 32 -2.79 16.80 0.78
CA VAL A 32 -2.73 15.35 1.01
C VAL A 32 -3.51 14.61 -0.07
N SER A 33 -4.73 15.04 -0.38
CA SER A 33 -5.57 14.39 -1.40
C SER A 33 -4.93 14.46 -2.78
N ALA A 34 -4.44 15.64 -3.18
CA ALA A 34 -3.75 15.85 -4.45
C ALA A 34 -2.48 15.00 -4.60
N ALA A 35 -1.78 14.69 -3.50
CA ALA A 35 -0.61 13.81 -3.52
C ALA A 35 -0.97 12.32 -3.61
N LEU A 36 -2.14 11.90 -3.13
CA LEU A 36 -2.56 10.50 -3.11
C LEU A 36 -3.00 9.99 -4.49
N ASP A 37 -3.72 10.81 -5.27
CA ASP A 37 -4.22 10.45 -6.58
C ASP A 37 -3.15 9.97 -7.58
N PRO A 38 -2.06 10.74 -7.84
CA PRO A 38 -1.02 10.30 -8.76
C PRO A 38 -0.27 9.07 -8.24
N ALA A 39 -0.04 8.97 -6.93
CA ALA A 39 0.62 7.81 -6.32
C ALA A 39 -0.20 6.53 -6.53
N TRP A 40 -1.53 6.61 -6.39
CA TRP A 40 -2.43 5.48 -6.64
C TRP A 40 -2.39 5.04 -8.12
N LYS A 41 -2.43 6.00 -9.05
CA LYS A 41 -2.35 5.74 -10.49
C LYS A 41 -1.04 5.06 -10.88
N ILE A 42 0.09 5.55 -10.38
CA ILE A 42 1.41 4.98 -10.66
C ILE A 42 1.50 3.55 -10.12
N ASN A 43 1.06 3.32 -8.87
CA ASN A 43 1.04 1.97 -8.30
C ASN A 43 0.16 0.99 -9.11
N HIS A 44 -0.97 1.49 -9.63
CA HIS A 44 -1.84 0.71 -10.51
C HIS A 44 -1.18 0.35 -11.83
N LEU A 45 -0.46 1.30 -12.45
CA LEU A 45 0.25 1.08 -13.69
C LEU A 45 1.38 0.05 -13.52
N TYR A 46 2.22 0.21 -12.50
CA TYR A 46 3.27 -0.76 -12.18
C TYR A 46 2.71 -2.16 -11.91
N SER A 47 1.62 -2.24 -11.15
CA SER A 47 0.94 -3.52 -10.91
C SER A 47 0.36 -4.13 -12.19
N ALA A 48 0.06 -3.31 -13.20
CA ALA A 48 -0.46 -3.76 -14.49
C ALA A 48 0.61 -4.34 -15.41
N GLU A 49 1.85 -3.85 -15.30
CA GLU A 49 2.98 -4.26 -16.12
C GLU A 49 3.73 -5.45 -15.54
N LEU A 50 3.88 -5.50 -14.21
CA LEU A 50 4.70 -6.52 -13.54
C LEU A 50 3.96 -7.85 -13.32
N PHE A 51 2.64 -7.82 -13.13
CA PHE A 51 1.85 -9.01 -12.80
C PHE A 51 1.02 -9.55 -13.97
N PRO A 52 1.00 -10.87 -14.20
CA PRO A 52 0.11 -11.50 -15.18
C PRO A 52 -1.37 -11.28 -14.79
N THR A 53 -2.25 -11.26 -15.79
CA THR A 53 -3.67 -10.84 -15.69
C THR A 53 -4.45 -11.52 -14.57
N VAL A 54 -4.18 -12.80 -14.29
CA VAL A 54 -4.87 -13.58 -13.25
C VAL A 54 -4.51 -13.09 -11.83
N VAL A 55 -3.22 -12.86 -11.57
CA VAL A 55 -2.72 -12.43 -10.26
C VAL A 55 -3.10 -10.97 -9.98
N ARG A 56 -3.05 -10.12 -11.01
CA ARG A 56 -3.42 -8.70 -10.90
C ARG A 56 -4.88 -8.52 -10.50
N ASN A 57 -5.82 -9.23 -11.11
CA ASN A 57 -7.24 -9.09 -10.79
C ASN A 57 -7.54 -9.52 -9.35
N MET A 58 -6.92 -10.61 -8.88
CA MET A 58 -7.03 -11.08 -7.50
C MET A 58 -6.44 -10.07 -6.50
N ALA A 59 -5.23 -9.57 -6.74
CA ALA A 59 -4.59 -8.57 -5.89
C ALA A 59 -5.47 -7.31 -5.74
N ARG A 60 -6.03 -6.83 -6.86
CA ARG A 60 -6.95 -5.69 -6.85
C ARG A 60 -8.24 -5.97 -6.08
N ALA A 61 -8.79 -7.18 -6.19
CA ALA A 61 -9.99 -7.57 -5.45
C ALA A 61 -9.75 -7.56 -3.94
N VAL A 62 -8.59 -8.06 -3.48
CA VAL A 62 -8.19 -8.04 -2.07
C VAL A 62 -8.01 -6.60 -1.57
N CYS A 63 -7.29 -5.75 -2.32
CA CYS A 63 -7.11 -4.34 -1.96
C CYS A 63 -8.45 -3.60 -1.86
N ASN A 64 -9.36 -3.79 -2.83
CA ASN A 64 -10.67 -3.13 -2.83
C ASN A 64 -11.56 -3.63 -1.69
N SER A 65 -11.49 -4.92 -1.38
CA SER A 65 -12.21 -5.50 -0.23
C SER A 65 -11.71 -4.90 1.08
N GLY A 66 -10.38 -4.76 1.25
CA GLY A 66 -9.79 -4.09 2.41
C GLY A 66 -10.21 -2.62 2.53
N ALA A 67 -10.23 -1.88 1.43
CA ALA A 67 -10.72 -0.50 1.40
C ALA A 67 -12.19 -0.41 1.82
N ARG A 68 -13.02 -1.36 1.39
CA ARG A 68 -14.44 -1.41 1.76
C ARG A 68 -14.63 -1.68 3.25
N LEU A 69 -13.85 -2.59 3.83
CA LEU A 69 -13.85 -2.84 5.28
C LEU A 69 -13.48 -1.56 6.06
N GLY A 70 -12.48 -0.82 5.58
CA GLY A 70 -12.11 0.48 6.14
C GLY A 70 -13.27 1.48 6.11
N SER A 71 -14.02 1.55 4.99
CA SER A 71 -15.18 2.44 4.86
C SER A 71 -16.35 2.07 5.77
N ILE A 72 -16.54 0.78 6.07
CA ILE A 72 -17.57 0.29 7.00
C ILE A 72 -17.16 0.59 8.45
N ALA A 73 -15.87 0.46 8.77
CA ALA A 73 -15.33 0.75 10.09
C ALA A 73 -15.28 2.25 10.41
N ALA A 74 -15.09 3.11 9.41
CA ALA A 74 -14.96 4.56 9.58
C ALA A 74 -16.10 5.21 10.40
N PRO A 75 -17.40 5.02 10.09
CA PRO A 75 -18.47 5.62 10.87
C PRO A 75 -18.56 5.08 12.30
N MET A 76 -18.18 3.81 12.53
CA MET A 76 -18.14 3.23 13.89
C MET A 76 -17.11 3.94 14.76
N VAL A 77 -15.93 4.24 14.20
CA VAL A 77 -14.88 5.00 14.88
C VAL A 77 -15.31 6.45 15.14
N VAL A 78 -15.99 7.09 14.18
CA VAL A 78 -16.51 8.45 14.37
C VAL A 78 -17.60 8.49 15.44
N HIS A 79 -18.40 7.43 15.60
CA HIS A 79 -19.41 7.36 16.66
C HIS A 79 -18.81 7.41 18.07
N LEU A 80 -17.58 6.88 18.26
CA LEU A 80 -16.83 6.98 19.52
C LEU A 80 -16.44 8.42 19.90
N ARG A 81 -16.61 9.39 19.00
CA ARG A 81 -16.45 10.82 19.29
C ARG A 81 -17.36 11.29 20.45
N SER A 82 -18.49 10.61 20.69
CA SER A 82 -19.42 10.91 21.77
C SER A 82 -18.80 10.78 23.17
N VAL A 83 -17.78 9.93 23.33
CA VAL A 83 -17.05 9.74 24.59
C VAL A 83 -15.96 10.79 24.74
N HIS A 84 -15.13 10.99 23.70
CA HIS A 84 -14.09 12.01 23.69
C HIS A 84 -13.71 12.41 22.26
N TYR A 85 -13.64 13.71 21.99
CA TYR A 85 -13.44 14.25 20.63
C TYR A 85 -12.12 13.82 19.96
N LEU A 86 -11.09 13.53 20.77
CA LEU A 86 -9.74 13.17 20.31
C LEU A 86 -9.61 11.69 19.86
N ILE A 87 -10.46 10.79 20.38
CA ILE A 87 -10.38 9.34 20.14
C ILE A 87 -10.39 8.99 18.64
N PRO A 88 -11.34 9.46 17.81
CA PRO A 88 -11.34 9.11 16.39
C PRO A 88 -10.07 9.56 15.69
N TYR A 89 -9.55 10.76 15.99
CA TYR A 89 -8.31 11.25 15.37
C TYR A 89 -7.11 10.38 15.72
N LEU A 90 -6.95 9.99 16.98
CA LEU A 90 -5.87 9.10 17.40
C LEU A 90 -5.96 7.72 16.73
N THR A 91 -7.16 7.13 16.67
CA THR A 91 -7.33 5.81 16.05
C THR A 91 -6.95 5.80 14.57
N PHE A 92 -7.36 6.81 13.79
CA PHE A 92 -6.98 6.91 12.38
C PHE A 92 -5.47 7.14 12.21
N THR A 93 -4.87 8.02 13.02
CA THR A 93 -3.43 8.29 12.97
C THR A 93 -2.59 7.07 13.34
N LEU A 94 -3.01 6.31 14.36
CA LEU A 94 -2.35 5.06 14.75
C LEU A 94 -2.46 4.01 13.64
N PHE A 95 -3.64 3.85 13.05
CA PHE A 95 -3.84 2.90 11.95
C PHE A 95 -2.98 3.24 10.73
N LEU A 96 -2.93 4.52 10.34
CA LEU A 96 -2.07 5.00 9.25
C LEU A 96 -0.58 4.84 9.56
N SER A 97 -0.18 5.07 10.80
CA SER A 97 1.22 4.88 11.23
C SER A 97 1.62 3.41 11.19
N ALA A 98 0.75 2.52 11.70
CA ALA A 98 0.96 1.08 11.65
C ALA A 98 1.09 0.58 10.20
N GLN A 99 0.23 1.05 9.29
CA GLN A 99 0.35 0.73 7.86
C GLN A 99 1.70 1.15 7.27
N VAL A 100 2.18 2.37 7.56
CA VAL A 100 3.49 2.84 7.07
C VAL A 100 4.62 1.97 7.63
N ILE A 101 4.56 1.62 8.91
CA ILE A 101 5.55 0.76 9.56
C ILE A 101 5.54 -0.63 8.93
N THR A 102 4.38 -1.26 8.78
CA THR A 102 4.26 -2.58 8.15
C THR A 102 4.84 -2.57 6.75
N VAL A 103 4.51 -1.58 5.93
CA VAL A 103 5.08 -1.44 4.57
C VAL A 103 6.59 -1.25 4.62
N ALA A 104 7.10 -0.41 5.53
CA ALA A 104 8.53 -0.18 5.68
C ALA A 104 9.31 -1.43 6.12
N PHE A 105 8.70 -2.28 6.97
CA PHE A 105 9.30 -3.54 7.40
C PHE A 105 9.20 -4.64 6.34
N PHE A 106 8.08 -4.73 5.62
CA PHE A 106 7.86 -5.74 4.58
C PHE A 106 8.56 -5.42 3.25
N MET A 107 8.91 -4.16 3.03
CA MET A 107 9.69 -3.73 1.87
C MET A 107 11.16 -3.58 2.30
N PRO A 108 11.95 -4.67 2.33
CA PRO A 108 13.39 -4.55 2.53
C PRO A 108 13.94 -3.65 1.42
N GLU A 109 14.67 -2.63 1.85
CA GLU A 109 15.19 -1.57 1.00
C GLU A 109 15.91 -2.16 -0.23
N THR A 110 15.26 -2.08 -1.41
CA THR A 110 15.75 -2.57 -2.72
C THR A 110 16.92 -1.74 -3.26
N LYS A 111 17.48 -0.84 -2.46
CA LYS A 111 18.60 0.04 -2.79
C LYS A 111 19.89 -0.76 -2.60
N ASN A 112 20.34 -1.45 -3.66
CA ASN A 112 21.68 -2.05 -3.89
C ASN A 112 21.65 -3.45 -4.54
N ARG A 113 20.49 -3.97 -4.97
CA ARG A 113 20.50 -5.18 -5.81
C ARG A 113 20.48 -4.77 -7.29
N PRO A 114 21.44 -5.22 -8.11
CA PRO A 114 21.35 -5.04 -9.55
C PRO A 114 20.06 -5.72 -10.01
N LEU A 115 19.23 -4.97 -10.74
CA LEU A 115 18.00 -5.47 -11.33
C LEU A 115 18.40 -6.61 -12.29
N PRO A 116 17.96 -7.87 -12.08
CA PRO A 116 18.20 -8.91 -13.09
C PRO A 116 17.52 -8.44 -14.37
N GLU A 117 18.30 -8.15 -15.41
CA GLU A 117 17.86 -7.49 -16.63
C GLU A 117 16.85 -8.32 -17.46
N MET A 118 16.55 -9.55 -17.06
CA MET A 118 15.56 -10.38 -17.74
C MET A 118 14.78 -11.21 -16.73
N LEU A 119 13.46 -11.10 -16.76
CA LEU A 119 12.59 -12.18 -16.31
C LEU A 119 13.04 -13.44 -17.09
N PRO A 120 13.40 -14.55 -16.43
CA PRO A 120 13.67 -15.79 -17.16
C PRO A 120 12.44 -16.11 -17.99
N GLN A 121 12.63 -16.14 -19.31
CA GLN A 121 11.56 -16.46 -20.23
C GLN A 121 10.98 -17.84 -19.86
N PRO A 122 9.65 -17.99 -19.83
CA PRO A 122 9.04 -19.29 -19.53
C PRO A 122 9.47 -20.37 -20.54
N GLU A 123 9.91 -19.99 -21.74
CA GLU A 123 10.49 -20.94 -22.70
C GLU A 123 11.85 -21.52 -22.28
N THR A 124 12.74 -20.75 -21.63
CA THR A 124 14.05 -21.28 -21.22
C THR A 124 13.95 -22.27 -20.06
N LEU A 125 13.02 -22.05 -19.11
CA LEU A 125 12.78 -23.01 -18.01
C LEU A 125 12.20 -24.33 -18.52
N ARG A 126 11.28 -24.28 -19.48
CA ARG A 126 10.72 -25.50 -20.10
C ARG A 126 11.76 -26.25 -20.92
N GLN A 127 12.65 -25.53 -21.61
CA GLN A 127 13.74 -26.15 -22.38
C GLN A 127 14.77 -26.82 -21.47
N GLU A 128 15.14 -26.22 -20.33
CA GLU A 128 16.03 -26.86 -19.35
C GLU A 128 15.39 -28.12 -18.74
N GLU A 129 14.11 -28.08 -18.37
CA GLU A 129 13.39 -29.27 -17.88
C GLU A 129 13.39 -30.40 -18.93
N GLN A 130 13.13 -30.08 -20.20
CA GLN A 130 13.15 -31.07 -21.28
C GLN A 130 14.54 -31.64 -21.55
N LEU A 131 15.59 -30.82 -21.46
CA LEU A 131 16.98 -31.26 -21.63
C LEU A 131 17.44 -32.16 -20.48
N ILE A 132 17.07 -31.83 -19.25
CA ILE A 132 17.36 -32.67 -18.07
C ILE A 132 16.62 -34.00 -18.16
N GLU A 133 15.35 -33.98 -18.54
CA GLU A 133 14.56 -35.20 -18.69
C GLU A 133 15.11 -36.09 -19.80
N MET A 134 15.55 -35.51 -20.92
CA MET A 134 16.18 -36.24 -22.03
C MET A 134 17.53 -36.84 -21.62
N ASN A 135 18.42 -36.09 -20.95
CA ASN A 135 19.70 -36.62 -20.49
C ASN A 135 19.54 -37.72 -19.43
N SER A 136 18.53 -37.62 -18.55
CA SER A 136 18.24 -38.67 -17.56
C SER A 136 17.80 -40.00 -18.20
N LYS A 137 17.12 -39.94 -19.36
CA LYS A 137 16.71 -41.12 -20.13
C LYS A 137 17.88 -41.76 -20.87
N VAL A 138 18.84 -40.95 -21.33
CA VAL A 138 20.07 -41.43 -21.99
C VAL A 138 21.05 -42.09 -21.00
N ILE A 139 21.12 -41.60 -19.76
CA ILE A 139 22.01 -42.17 -18.73
C ILE A 139 21.49 -43.50 -18.16
N ASN A 140 20.17 -43.71 -18.18
CA ASN A 140 19.52 -44.92 -17.64
C ASN A 140 19.16 -45.98 -18.69
N ALA A 141 19.61 -45.81 -19.94
CA ALA A 141 19.47 -46.76 -21.05
C ALA A 141 20.82 -47.41 -21.38
#